data_AF-A0A699Q6M2-F1
#
_entry.id   AF-A0A699Q6M2-F1
#
_cell.length_a   1.000
_cell.length_b   1.000
_cell.length_c   1.000
_cell.angle_alpha   90.00
_cell.angle_beta   90.00
_cell.angle_gamma   90.00
#
_symmetry.space_group_name_H-M   'P 1'
#
loop_
_entity.id
_entity.type
_entity.pdbx_description
1 polymer ?
#
loop_
_entity_poly.entity_id
_entity_poly.type
_entity_poly.pdbx_seq_one_letter_code
_entity_poly.pdbx_strand_id
1 'polypeptide(L)'
;WKSSKQDKVADFTCEYEYIVACEASKEAIWMKNFIGDLRVIPIVQDPIEIFCGNECAVSLTKEPMDHEKSKHIKRKYHLFKAK
;
A
#
# COMPACT_ATOMS: atom_id res chain seq x y z
N TRP A 1 -8.08 -14.43 -14.22
CA TRP A 1 -8.58 -13.95 -12.92
C TRP A 1 -8.17 -14.99 -11.87
N LYS A 2 -7.38 -14.62 -10.86
CA LYS A 2 -6.97 -15.51 -9.77
C LYS A 2 -7.50 -14.93 -8.47
N SER A 3 -8.36 -15.67 -7.78
CA SER A 3 -8.80 -15.33 -6.43
C SER A 3 -8.03 -16.21 -5.46
N SER A 4 -7.16 -15.61 -4.63
CA SER A 4 -6.45 -16.28 -3.55
C SER A 4 -6.87 -15.66 -2.23
N LYS A 5 -7.11 -16.50 -1.22
CA LYS A 5 -7.40 -16.06 0.14
C LYS A 5 -6.18 -15.30 0.68
N GLN A 6 -6.40 -14.15 1.31
CA GLN A 6 -5.30 -13.44 1.97
C GLN A 6 -4.83 -14.26 3.17
N ASP A 7 -3.55 -14.61 3.21
CA ASP A 7 -2.92 -15.35 4.33
C ASP A 7 -2.76 -14.49 5.60
N LYS A 8 -3.03 -13.19 5.50
CA LYS A 8 -2.79 -12.22 6.57
C LYS A 8 -4.09 -11.92 7.29
N VAL A 9 -4.15 -12.30 8.56
CA VAL A 9 -5.23 -11.90 9.47
C VAL A 9 -4.78 -10.61 10.16
N ALA A 10 -5.58 -9.56 10.06
CA ALA A 10 -5.42 -8.36 10.85
C ALA A 10 -6.56 -8.29 11.86
N ASP A 11 -6.28 -7.84 13.08
CA ASP A 11 -7.27 -7.80 14.16
C ASP A 11 -8.31 -6.68 13.94
N PHE A 12 -8.00 -5.71 13.06
CA PHE A 12 -8.87 -4.60 12.69
C PHE A 12 -8.99 -4.44 11.18
N THR A 13 -10.19 -4.09 10.70
CA THR A 13 -10.46 -3.76 9.30
C THR A 13 -9.54 -2.66 8.77
N CYS A 14 -9.23 -1.67 9.61
CA CYS A 14 -8.28 -0.60 9.31
C CYS A 14 -6.87 -1.12 8.99
N GLU A 15 -6.35 -2.06 9.78
CA GLU A 15 -5.02 -2.64 9.56
C GLU A 15 -4.98 -3.52 8.31
N TYR A 16 -6.06 -4.27 8.05
CA TYR A 16 -6.20 -5.04 6.82
C TYR A 16 -6.18 -4.13 5.59
N GLU A 17 -7.00 -3.08 5.57
CA GLU A 17 -7.05 -2.15 4.44
C GLU A 17 -5.73 -1.38 4.27
N TYR A 18 -5.06 -1.04 5.37
CA TYR A 18 -3.71 -0.51 5.32
C TYR A 18 -2.77 -1.49 4.60
N ILE A 19 -2.71 -2.77 5.01
CA ILE A 19 -1.87 -3.79 4.37
C ILE A 19 -2.19 -3.94 2.87
N VAL A 20 -3.47 -3.98 2.51
CA VAL A 20 -3.89 -4.06 1.10
C VAL A 20 -3.41 -2.85 0.31
N ALA A 21 -3.54 -1.64 0.85
CA ALA A 21 -3.03 -0.42 0.22
C ALA A 21 -1.48 -0.45 0.07
N CYS A 22 -0.77 -1.06 1.03
CA CYS A 22 0.68 -1.27 0.92
C CYS A 22 1.06 -2.18 -0.25
N GLU A 23 0.31 -3.28 -0.41
CA GLU A 23 0.55 -4.25 -1.48
C GLU A 23 0.24 -3.65 -2.85
N ALA A 24 -0.91 -2.97 -2.96
CA ALA A 24 -1.28 -2.22 -4.16
C ALA A 24 -0.21 -1.18 -4.53
N SER A 25 0.39 -0.50 -3.54
CA SER A 25 1.50 0.45 -3.77
C SER A 25 2.73 -0.22 -4.36
N LYS A 26 3.09 -1.42 -3.88
CA LYS A 26 4.24 -2.17 -4.41
C LYS A 26 4.00 -2.60 -5.85
N GLU A 27 2.80 -3.11 -6.13
CA GLU A 27 2.41 -3.52 -7.49
C GLU A 27 2.39 -2.32 -8.44
N ALA A 28 1.87 -1.19 -8.01
CA ALA A 28 1.84 0.04 -8.80
C ALA A 28 3.25 0.54 -9.15
N ILE A 29 4.18 0.55 -8.18
CA ILE A 29 5.59 0.89 -8.43
C ILE A 29 6.22 -0.10 -9.41
N TRP A 30 5.95 -1.39 -9.23
CA TRP A 30 6.46 -2.43 -10.13
C TRP A 30 5.95 -2.22 -11.56
N MET A 31 4.66 -1.94 -11.74
CA MET A 31 4.07 -1.65 -13.06
C MET A 31 4.69 -0.39 -13.70
N LYS A 32 4.90 0.68 -12.93
CA LYS A 32 5.56 1.91 -13.42
C LYS A 32 6.98 1.63 -13.92
N ASN A 33 7.75 0.86 -13.17
CA ASN A 33 9.11 0.48 -13.58
C ASN A 33 9.09 -0.42 -14.81
N PHE A 34 8.20 -1.43 -14.82
CA PHE A 34 8.06 -2.35 -15.95
C PHE A 34 7.70 -1.61 -17.26
N ILE A 35 6.73 -0.69 -17.20
CA ILE A 35 6.37 0.15 -18.35
C ILE A 35 7.55 1.03 -18.79
N GLY A 36 8.29 1.57 -17.84
CA GLY A 36 9.49 2.37 -18.14
C GLY A 36 10.59 1.59 -18.83
N ASP A 37 10.80 0.34 -18.43
CA ASP A 37 11.78 -0.55 -19.05
C ASP A 37 11.41 -0.92 -20.50
N LEU A 38 10.12 -0.99 -20.80
CA LEU A 38 9.63 -1.25 -22.15
C LEU A 38 9.87 -0.08 -23.12
N ARG A 39 10.01 1.16 -22.62
CA ARG A 39 10.25 2.38 -23.42
C ARG A 39 9.25 2.63 -24.55
N VAL A 40 8.06 2.02 -24.48
CA VAL A 40 7.01 2.14 -25.51
C VAL A 40 6.22 3.44 -25.34
N ILE A 41 6.13 3.95 -24.11
CA ILE A 41 5.48 5.23 -23.77
C ILE A 41 6.36 6.04 -22.80
N PRO A 42 6.26 7.38 -22.80
CA PRO A 42 6.95 8.22 -21.82
C PRO A 42 6.55 7.83 -20.40
N ILE A 43 7.54 7.71 -19.51
CA ILE A 43 7.30 7.41 -18.10
C ILE A 43 6.65 8.63 -17.46
N VAL A 44 5.44 8.45 -16.93
CA VAL A 44 4.77 9.47 -16.11
C VAL A 44 5.53 9.57 -14.78
N GLN A 45 6.17 10.71 -14.53
CA GLN A 45 6.91 10.92 -13.28
C GLN A 45 6.00 11.20 -12.08
N ASP A 46 4.73 11.52 -12.33
CA ASP A 46 3.77 11.83 -11.29
C ASP A 46 3.64 10.71 -10.25
N PRO A 47 3.34 11.06 -8.99
CA PRO A 47 3.01 10.10 -7.95
C PRO A 47 1.83 9.22 -8.38
N ILE A 48 1.85 7.96 -7.99
CA ILE A 48 0.69 7.08 -8.19
C ILE A 48 -0.25 7.28 -7.01
N GLU A 49 -1.44 7.80 -7.29
CA GLU A 49 -2.49 7.94 -6.29
C GLU A 49 -3.21 6.61 -6.08
N ILE A 50 -3.33 6.21 -4.81
CA ILE A 50 -4.03 4.99 -4.39
C ILE A 50 -5.14 5.41 -3.45
N PHE A 51 -6.37 5.17 -3.87
CA PHE A 51 -7.55 5.48 -3.07
C PHE A 51 -7.86 4.31 -2.13
N CYS A 52 -7.99 4.61 -0.84
CA CYS A 52 -8.43 3.67 0.19
C CYS A 52 -9.70 4.23 0.83
N GLY A 53 -10.75 3.41 0.91
CA GLY A 53 -12.07 3.84 1.42
C GLY A 53 -12.13 4.00 2.94
N ASN A 54 -11.10 3.55 3.66
CA ASN A 54 -11.05 3.57 5.10
C ASN A 54 -10.15 4.69 5.60
N GLU A 55 -10.77 5.71 6.19
CA GLU A 55 -10.09 6.90 6.71
C GLU A 55 -9.07 6.57 7.81
N CYS A 56 -9.30 5.52 8.61
CA CYS A 56 -8.33 5.08 9.60
C CYS A 56 -7.09 4.50 8.91
N ALA A 57 -7.26 3.73 7.84
CA ALA A 57 -6.14 3.19 7.06
C ALA A 57 -5.36 4.30 6.34
N VAL A 58 -6.06 5.32 5.82
CA VAL A 58 -5.43 6.53 5.28
C VAL A 58 -4.65 7.28 6.36
N SER A 59 -5.23 7.43 7.55
CA SER A 59 -4.56 8.11 8.68
C SER A 59 -3.29 7.39 9.10
N LEU A 60 -3.27 6.04 9.09
CA LEU A 60 -2.07 5.24 9.37
C LEU A 60 -0.90 5.49 8.39
N THR A 61 -1.18 5.95 7.18
CA THR A 61 -0.13 6.31 6.20
C THR A 61 0.48 7.69 6.47
N LYS A 62 -0.27 8.59 7.13
CA LYS A 62 0.15 9.96 7.45
C LYS A 62 0.84 10.02 8.81
N GLU A 63 0.24 9.38 9.81
CA GLU A 63 0.74 9.28 11.17
C GLU A 63 0.69 7.81 11.62
N PRO A 64 1.84 7.13 11.74
CA PRO A 64 1.83 5.75 12.21
C PRO A 64 1.41 5.72 13.68
N MET A 65 0.19 5.23 13.96
CA MET A 65 -0.29 5.05 15.33
C MET A 65 0.69 4.21 16.16
N ASP A 66 1.13 4.74 17.29
CA ASP A 66 2.15 4.15 18.17
C ASP A 66 1.57 3.12 19.16
N HIS A 67 0.67 2.27 18.67
CA HIS A 67 0.17 1.14 19.45
C HIS A 67 1.13 -0.06 19.36
N GLU A 68 1.48 -0.66 20.51
CA GLU A 68 2.36 -1.84 20.56
C GLU A 68 1.89 -2.99 19.66
N LYS A 69 0.57 -3.13 19.48
CA LYS A 69 -0.05 -4.18 18.67
C LYS A 69 0.18 -4.01 17.17
N SER A 70 0.30 -2.78 16.65
CA SER A 70 0.48 -2.51 15.21
C SER A 70 1.96 -2.37 14.79
N LYS A 71 2.91 -2.45 15.74
CA LYS A 71 4.37 -2.35 15.49
C LYS A 71 4.88 -3.38 14.46
N HIS A 72 4.32 -4.58 14.45
CA HIS A 72 4.75 -5.65 13.54
C HIS A 72 4.33 -5.37 12.08
N ILE A 73 3.16 -4.75 11.89
CA ILE A 73 2.68 -4.27 10.59
C ILE A 73 3.49 -3.04 10.15
N LYS A 74 3.72 -2.09 11.07
CA LYS A 74 4.58 -0.91 10.87
C LYS A 74 5.95 -1.30 10.31
N ARG A 75 6.68 -2.22 10.94
CA ARG A 75 8.03 -2.58 10.48
C ARG A 75 8.09 -3.19 9.08
N LYS A 76 7.01 -3.83 8.62
CA LYS A 76 6.96 -4.57 7.36
C LYS A 76 6.40 -3.75 6.19
N TYR A 77 5.65 -2.67 6.48
CA TYR A 77 4.85 -1.97 5.48
C TYR A 77 5.01 -0.45 5.44
N HIS A 78 5.85 0.16 6.28
CA HIS A 78 6.07 1.62 6.32
C HIS A 78 6.93 2.16 5.16
N LEU A 79 6.61 1.77 3.92
CA LEU A 79 7.37 2.08 2.72
C LEU A 79 6.72 3.19 1.86
N PHE A 80 5.55 3.70 2.24
CA PHE A 80 4.81 4.68 1.45
C PHE A 80 4.16 5.72 2.37
N LYS A 81 4.12 6.96 1.89
CA LYS A 81 3.59 8.13 2.58
C LYS A 81 2.46 8.68 1.71
N ALA A 82 1.23 8.73 2.23
CA ALA A 82 0.16 9.42 1.52
C ALA A 82 0.39 10.94 1.56
N LYS A 83 -0.06 11.62 0.51
CA LYS A 83 -0.08 13.08 0.45
C LYS A 83 -1.33 13.65 1.12
#